data_AF-N9LXI5-F1
#
_entry.id   AF-N9LXI5-F1
#
_cell.length_a   1.000
_cell.length_b   1.000
_cell.length_c   1.000
_cell.angle_alpha   90.00
_cell.angle_beta   90.00
_cell.angle_gamma   90.00
#
_symmetry.space_group_name_H-M   'P 1'
#
loop_
_entity.id
_entity.type
_entity.pdbx_description
1 polymer ?
#
loop_
_entity_poly.entity_id
_entity_poly.type
_entity_poly.pdbx_seq_one_letter_code
_entity_poly.pdbx_strand_id
1 'polypeptide(L)'
;MKFAEHIDSFQQEDPNFLTYHCERYRVGTDRPVIYVLKRKSSVNAHKAGNIAGFEVHKQAIDGSMMLIELADQKEWLVKALNQARQPVVTAQLRRKREVRNEAQQMLANSGFYGSAEHRDWVRRHRSHP
;
A
#
# COMPACT_ATOMS: atom_id res chain seq x y z
N MET A 1 -11.49 19.84 11.95
CA MET A 1 -10.92 18.64 11.29
C MET A 1 -9.77 18.10 12.14
N LYS A 2 -9.59 16.78 12.24
CA LYS A 2 -8.37 16.19 12.80
C LYS A 2 -7.34 16.07 11.65
N PHE A 3 -6.16 16.65 11.83
CA PHE A 3 -5.08 16.62 10.83
C PHE A 3 -4.33 15.28 10.89
N ALA A 4 -3.89 14.78 9.74
CA ALA A 4 -3.01 13.63 9.66
C ALA A 4 -2.01 13.81 8.52
N GLU A 5 -0.74 13.52 8.80
CA GLU A 5 0.35 13.62 7.84
C GLU A 5 1.15 12.32 7.80
N HIS A 6 1.61 11.96 6.60
CA HIS A 6 2.61 10.91 6.42
C HIS A 6 3.98 11.44 6.82
N ILE A 7 4.74 10.65 7.57
CA ILE A 7 6.10 11.01 8.01
C ILE A 7 7.10 10.28 7.11
N ASP A 8 7.09 8.94 7.16
CA ASP A 8 8.02 8.11 6.42
C ASP A 8 7.55 6.66 6.27
N SER A 9 8.31 5.91 5.48
CA SER A 9 8.15 4.48 5.28
C SER A 9 9.48 3.80 5.62
N PHE A 10 9.42 2.67 6.33
CA PHE A 10 10.60 1.95 6.80
C PHE A 10 10.30 0.45 6.87
N GLN A 11 11.35 -0.36 6.97
CA GLN A 11 11.23 -1.79 7.23
C GLN A 11 11.49 -2.06 8.70
N GLN A 12 10.71 -2.96 9.29
CA GLN A 12 10.90 -3.40 10.66
C GLN A 12 10.85 -4.91 10.72
N GLU A 13 11.82 -5.51 11.39
CA GLU A 13 11.84 -6.94 11.71
C GLU A 13 11.12 -7.19 13.03
N ASP A 14 10.33 -8.26 13.10
CA ASP A 14 9.70 -8.71 14.34
C ASP A 14 10.52 -9.83 15.03
N PRO A 15 10.14 -10.26 16.25
CA PRO A 15 10.84 -11.33 16.96
C PRO A 15 10.90 -12.68 16.23
N ASN A 16 10.06 -12.87 15.20
CA ASN A 16 10.06 -14.07 14.36
C ASN A 16 10.88 -13.86 13.08
N PHE A 17 11.71 -12.81 13.02
CA PHE A 17 12.54 -12.44 11.87
C PHE A 17 11.73 -12.18 10.59
N LEU A 18 10.46 -11.82 10.73
CA LEU A 18 9.64 -11.41 9.59
C LEU A 18 9.85 -9.91 9.37
N THR A 19 10.32 -9.54 8.18
CA THR A 19 10.46 -8.14 7.77
C THR A 19 9.13 -7.60 7.25
N TYR A 20 8.65 -6.52 7.85
CA TYR A 20 7.41 -5.85 7.44
C TYR A 20 7.69 -4.48 6.87
N HIS A 21 6.90 -4.10 5.87
CA HIS A 21 6.84 -2.72 5.41
C HIS A 21 5.92 -1.92 6.34
N CYS A 22 6.48 -0.89 6.93
CA CYS A 22 5.81 -0.01 7.88
C CYS A 22 5.73 1.42 7.31
N GLU A 23 4.69 2.14 7.69
CA GLU A 23 4.51 3.55 7.37
C GLU A 23 4.11 4.31 8.64
N ARG A 24 4.77 5.43 8.94
CA ARG A 24 4.49 6.26 10.10
C ARG A 24 3.66 7.48 9.72
N TYR A 25 2.66 7.75 10.56
CA TYR A 25 1.74 8.87 10.41
C TYR A 25 1.64 9.64 11.72
N ARG A 26 1.57 10.96 11.63
CA ARG A 26 1.29 11.83 12.76
C ARG A 26 -0.15 12.30 12.66
N VAL A 27 -0.96 12.05 13.69
CA VAL A 27 -2.41 12.31 13.68
C VAL A 27 -2.83 13.14 14.90
N GLY A 28 -3.51 14.26 14.66
CA GLY A 28 -4.00 15.20 15.68
C GLY A 28 -3.60 16.65 15.38
N THR A 29 -4.21 17.60 16.09
CA THR A 29 -3.93 19.04 15.97
C THR A 29 -3.08 19.54 17.15
N ASP A 30 -3.62 19.47 18.36
CA ASP A 30 -2.98 20.11 19.54
C ASP A 30 -1.93 19.21 20.20
N ARG A 31 -2.20 17.90 20.22
CA ARG A 31 -1.30 16.86 20.75
C ARG A 31 -1.28 15.68 19.80
N PRO A 32 -0.57 15.81 18.67
CA PRO A 32 -0.53 14.75 17.68
C PRO A 32 0.14 13.49 18.24
N VAL A 33 -0.43 12.35 17.89
CA VAL A 33 0.07 11.02 18.25
C VAL A 33 0.62 10.33 17.01
N ILE A 34 1.66 9.53 17.18
CA ILE A 34 2.22 8.73 16.09
C ILE A 34 1.46 7.41 15.99
N TYR A 35 1.02 7.12 14.77
CA TYR A 35 0.43 5.85 14.38
C TYR A 35 1.31 5.17 13.34
N VAL A 36 1.47 3.86 13.45
CA VAL A 36 2.25 3.05 12.52
C VAL A 36 1.30 2.10 11.81
N LEU A 37 1.29 2.17 10.47
CA LEU A 37 0.65 1.18 9.64
C LEU A 37 1.66 0.08 9.35
N LYS A 38 1.41 -1.13 9.84
CA LYS A 38 2.26 -2.31 9.60
C LYS A 38 1.57 -3.22 8.59
N ARG A 39 2.19 -3.43 7.42
CA ARG A 39 1.61 -4.28 6.37
C ARG A 39 1.73 -5.75 6.75
N LYS A 40 0.63 -6.39 7.13
CA LYS A 40 0.61 -7.78 7.61
C LYS A 40 -0.71 -8.45 7.23
N SER A 41 -0.63 -9.73 6.86
CA SER A 41 -1.83 -10.57 6.71
C SER A 41 -2.26 -11.03 8.10
N SER A 42 -3.32 -10.43 8.63
CA SER A 42 -3.89 -10.82 9.92
C SER A 42 -5.38 -10.49 10.00
N VAL A 43 -6.08 -11.04 11.00
CA VAL A 43 -7.48 -10.73 11.28
C VAL A 43 -7.71 -9.26 11.67
N ASN A 44 -6.66 -8.60 12.18
CA ASN A 44 -6.67 -7.21 12.61
C ASN A 44 -6.28 -6.22 11.50
N ALA A 45 -5.91 -6.72 10.31
CA ALA A 45 -5.63 -5.87 9.17
C ALA A 45 -6.93 -5.22 8.66
N HIS A 46 -6.86 -3.92 8.37
CA HIS A 46 -7.99 -3.20 7.80
C HIS A 46 -8.36 -3.79 6.43
N LYS A 47 -9.66 -3.88 6.14
CA LYS A 47 -10.14 -4.59 4.93
C LYS A 47 -10.42 -3.69 3.74
N ALA A 48 -10.50 -2.38 3.96
CA ALA A 48 -10.96 -1.43 2.95
C ALA A 48 -10.14 -0.12 2.96
N GLY A 49 -10.28 0.63 1.88
CA GLY A 49 -9.65 1.94 1.70
C GLY A 49 -8.15 1.87 1.42
N ASN A 50 -7.50 3.03 1.51
CA ASN A 50 -6.08 3.20 1.31
C ASN A 50 -5.25 2.43 2.34
N ILE A 51 -5.79 2.18 3.53
CA ILE A 51 -5.09 1.42 4.59
C ILE A 51 -5.41 -0.08 4.57
N ALA A 52 -6.07 -0.59 3.52
CA ALA A 52 -6.36 -2.01 3.41
C ALA A 52 -5.07 -2.87 3.46
N GLY A 53 -5.09 -3.95 4.23
CA GLY A 53 -3.96 -4.84 4.46
C GLY A 53 -2.94 -4.34 5.49
N PHE A 54 -3.25 -3.25 6.22
CA PHE A 54 -2.42 -2.75 7.30
C PHE A 54 -3.08 -2.95 8.66
N GLU A 55 -2.28 -3.34 9.64
CA GLU A 55 -2.60 -3.19 11.06
C GLU A 55 -2.27 -1.77 11.52
N VAL A 56 -3.07 -1.23 12.44
CA VAL A 56 -2.86 0.11 13.00
C VAL A 56 -2.27 -0.02 14.39
N HIS A 57 -1.05 0.50 14.57
CA HIS A 57 -0.36 0.55 15.86
C HIS A 57 -0.29 1.99 16.34
N LYS A 58 -0.43 2.21 17.64
CA LYS A 58 -0.20 3.51 18.29
C LYS A 58 1.16 3.46 18.97
N GLN A 59 2.00 4.45 18.70
CA GLN A 59 3.28 4.60 19.39
C GLN A 59 3.03 5.25 20.77
N ALA A 60 3.48 4.59 21.82
CA ALA A 60 3.53 5.12 23.17
C ALA A 60 4.75 6.05 23.36
N ILE A 61 4.78 6.75 24.51
CA ILE A 61 5.82 7.74 24.81
C ILE A 61 7.20 7.08 24.96
N ASP A 62 7.23 5.84 25.44
CA ASP A 62 8.43 5.00 25.57
C ASP A 62 8.90 4.40 24.23
N GLY A 63 8.19 4.71 23.13
CA GLY A 63 8.47 4.19 21.80
C GLY A 63 7.87 2.81 21.51
N SER A 64 7.23 2.18 22.49
CA SER A 64 6.55 0.89 22.28
C SER A 64 5.35 1.05 21.34
N MET A 65 5.02 -0.03 20.61
CA MET A 65 3.94 -0.04 19.63
C MET A 65 2.78 -0.88 20.18
N MET A 66 1.63 -0.25 20.37
CA MET A 66 0.41 -0.93 20.80
C MET A 66 -0.52 -1.14 19.61
N LEU A 67 -0.85 -2.38 19.31
CA LEU A 67 -1.84 -2.72 18.30
C LEU A 67 -3.21 -2.17 18.71
N ILE A 68 -3.90 -1.49 17.80
CA ILE A 68 -5.31 -1.16 17.91
C ILE A 68 -6.08 -2.21 17.12
N GLU A 69 -6.82 -3.05 17.82
CA GLU A 69 -7.66 -4.08 17.19
C GLU A 69 -8.65 -3.46 16.22
N LEU A 70 -9.00 -4.20 15.17
CA LEU A 70 -9.87 -3.68 14.12
C LEU A 70 -11.22 -3.20 14.67
N ALA A 71 -11.74 -3.86 15.71
CA ALA A 71 -12.99 -3.49 16.38
C ALA A 71 -12.89 -2.15 17.16
N ASP A 72 -11.70 -1.80 17.63
CA ASP A 72 -11.45 -0.60 18.45
C ASP A 72 -11.01 0.61 17.64
N GLN A 73 -10.84 0.44 16.32
CA GLN A 73 -10.44 1.52 15.43
C GLN A 73 -11.59 2.50 15.21
N LYS A 74 -11.48 3.66 15.87
CA LYS A 74 -12.45 4.76 15.74
C LYS A 74 -12.52 5.25 14.29
N GLU A 75 -13.74 5.48 13.79
CA GLU A 75 -13.98 5.89 12.40
C GLU A 75 -13.17 7.14 11.99
N TRP A 76 -13.07 8.13 12.88
CA TRP A 76 -12.30 9.36 12.59
C TRP A 76 -10.82 9.08 12.35
N LEU A 77 -10.23 8.10 13.06
CA LEU A 77 -8.83 7.72 12.90
C LEU A 77 -8.62 7.05 11.56
N VAL A 78 -9.49 6.10 11.21
CA VAL A 78 -9.49 5.41 9.92
C VAL A 78 -9.60 6.42 8.79
N LYS A 79 -10.53 7.39 8.87
CA LYS A 79 -10.68 8.44 7.86
C LYS A 79 -9.42 9.30 7.73
N ALA A 80 -8.84 9.71 8.86
CA ALA A 80 -7.63 10.53 8.88
C ALA A 80 -6.43 9.80 8.26
N LEU A 81 -6.23 8.52 8.58
CA LEU A 81 -5.15 7.69 8.03
C LEU A 81 -5.36 7.42 6.53
N ASN A 82 -6.58 7.15 6.09
CA ASN A 82 -6.89 7.00 4.67
C ASN A 82 -6.57 8.26 3.88
N GLN A 83 -6.89 9.43 4.42
CA GLN A 83 -6.58 10.71 3.81
C GLN A 83 -5.07 10.97 3.78
N ALA A 84 -4.37 10.73 4.88
CA ALA A 84 -2.93 10.95 4.96
C ALA A 84 -2.13 10.02 4.04
N ARG A 85 -2.61 8.79 3.82
CA ARG A 85 -1.98 7.81 2.93
C ARG A 85 -2.27 8.05 1.43
N GLN A 86 -3.25 8.88 1.10
CA GLN A 86 -3.66 9.13 -0.29
C GLN A 86 -2.50 9.56 -1.21
N PRO A 87 -1.58 10.48 -0.81
CA PRO A 87 -0.45 10.87 -1.67
C PRO A 87 0.47 9.69 -2.01
N VAL A 88 0.74 8.82 -1.04
CA VAL A 88 1.55 7.61 -1.22
C VAL A 88 0.87 6.66 -2.20
N VAL A 89 -0.44 6.43 -2.04
CA VAL A 89 -1.22 5.59 -2.95
C VAL A 89 -1.19 6.15 -4.38
N THR A 90 -1.39 7.46 -4.53
CA THR A 90 -1.34 8.12 -5.84
C THR A 90 0.03 7.97 -6.48
N ALA A 91 1.11 8.15 -5.72
CA ALA A 91 2.47 7.94 -6.22
C ALA A 91 2.73 6.47 -6.63
N GLN A 92 2.26 5.51 -5.85
CA GLN A 92 2.35 4.07 -6.18
C GLN A 92 1.59 3.74 -7.46
N LEU A 93 0.37 4.25 -7.63
CA LEU A 93 -0.43 4.05 -8.83
C LEU A 93 0.22 4.67 -10.07
N ARG A 94 0.79 5.87 -9.93
CA ARG A 94 1.56 6.53 -10.99
C ARG A 94 2.74 5.67 -11.44
N ARG A 95 3.58 5.23 -10.50
CA ARG A 95 4.73 4.36 -10.79
C ARG A 95 4.30 3.05 -11.46
N LYS A 96 3.21 2.43 -11.00
CA LYS A 96 2.66 1.21 -11.61
C LYS A 96 2.24 1.44 -13.07
N ARG A 97 1.70 2.62 -13.38
CA ARG A 97 1.34 2.99 -14.76
C ARG A 97 2.57 3.19 -15.62
N GLU A 98 3.59 3.88 -15.10
CA GLU A 98 4.87 4.10 -15.78
C GLU A 98 5.54 2.76 -16.16
N VAL A 99 5.67 1.84 -15.19
CA VAL A 99 6.23 0.49 -15.43
C VAL A 99 5.44 -0.28 -16.48
N ARG A 100 4.10 -0.18 -16.48
CA ARG A 100 3.26 -0.84 -17.50
C ARG A 100 3.50 -0.25 -18.88
N ASN A 101 3.60 1.07 -18.98
CA ASN A 101 3.85 1.75 -20.25
C ASN A 101 5.23 1.39 -20.80
N GLU A 102 6.25 1.33 -19.95
CA GLU A 102 7.60 0.87 -20.31
C GLU A 102 7.59 -0.56 -20.84
N ALA A 103 6.93 -1.48 -20.13
CA ALA A 103 6.78 -2.86 -20.58
C ALA A 103 6.07 -2.94 -21.94
N GLN A 104 4.98 -2.18 -22.13
CA GLN A 104 4.27 -2.15 -23.41
C GLN A 104 5.12 -1.57 -24.54
N GLN A 105 5.92 -0.54 -24.27
CA GLN A 105 6.86 0.02 -25.23
C GLN A 105 7.95 -0.98 -25.61
N MET A 106 8.49 -1.73 -24.65
CA MET A 106 9.46 -2.80 -24.91
C MET A 106 8.86 -3.89 -25.81
N LEU A 107 7.62 -4.30 -25.56
CA LEU A 107 6.91 -5.24 -26.42
C LEU A 107 6.74 -4.68 -27.83
N ALA A 108 6.30 -3.43 -27.99
CA ALA A 108 6.16 -2.79 -29.30
C ALA A 108 7.52 -2.70 -30.03
N ASN A 109 8.58 -2.33 -29.32
CA ASN A 109 9.94 -2.23 -29.87
C ASN A 109 10.53 -3.59 -30.27
N SER A 110 10.06 -4.71 -29.68
CA SER A 110 10.51 -6.05 -30.04
C SER A 110 10.18 -6.45 -31.48
N GLY A 111 9.32 -5.71 -32.19
CA GLY A 111 8.92 -5.97 -33.58
C GLY A 111 7.98 -7.17 -33.76
N PHE A 112 7.92 -8.08 -32.78
CA PHE A 112 6.99 -9.21 -32.76
C PHE A 112 5.58 -8.77 -32.34
N TYR A 113 5.42 -8.13 -31.18
CA TYR A 113 4.10 -7.80 -30.65
C TYR A 113 3.34 -6.78 -31.53
N GLY A 114 2.22 -7.23 -32.12
CA GLY A 114 1.40 -6.45 -33.05
C GLY A 114 1.67 -6.73 -34.54
N SER A 115 2.71 -7.51 -34.87
CA SER A 115 3.02 -7.92 -36.24
C SER A 115 2.00 -8.94 -36.79
N ALA A 116 2.08 -9.23 -38.09
CA ALA A 116 1.31 -10.32 -38.69
C ALA A 116 1.67 -11.68 -38.04
N GLU A 117 2.95 -11.90 -37.75
CA GLU A 117 3.45 -13.12 -37.11
C GLU A 117 2.90 -13.30 -35.69
N HIS A 118 2.84 -12.23 -34.90
CA HIS A 118 2.21 -12.29 -33.58
C HIS A 118 0.70 -12.55 -33.67
N ARG A 119 -0.01 -11.96 -34.64
CA ARG A 119 -1.44 -12.23 -34.87
C ARG A 119 -1.70 -13.68 -35.28
N ASP A 120 -0.81 -14.27 -36.09
CA ASP A 120 -0.87 -15.67 -36.48
C ASP A 120 -0.54 -16.60 -35.31
N TRP A 121 0.48 -16.27 -34.52
CA TRP A 121 0.85 -17.01 -33.32
C TRP A 121 -0.30 -17.02 -32.30
N VAL A 122 -0.92 -15.87 -32.01
CA VAL A 122 -2.09 -15.76 -31.11
C VAL A 122 -3.27 -16.59 -31.63
N ARG A 123 -3.53 -16.59 -32.94
CA ARG A 123 -4.59 -17.43 -33.53
C ARG A 123 -4.33 -18.92 -33.34
N ARG A 124 -3.08 -19.36 -33.48
CA ARG A 124 -2.69 -20.77 -33.34
C ARG A 124 -2.62 -21.24 -31.87
N HIS A 125 -2.37 -20.33 -30.93
CA HIS A 125 -2.13 -20.65 -29.52
C HIS A 125 -3.22 -20.14 -28.57
N ARG A 126 -4.28 -19.49 -29.08
CA ARG A 126 -5.52 -19.38 -28.33
C ARG A 126 -6.08 -20.80 -28.20
N SER A 127 -5.87 -21.41 -27.04
CA SER A 127 -6.70 -22.51 -26.59
C SER A 127 -8.15 -22.05 -26.73
N HIS A 128 -8.92 -22.73 -27.59
CA HIS A 128 -10.36 -22.54 -27.61
C HIS A 128 -10.91 -22.83 -26.20
N PRO A 129 -11.83 -22.02 -25.66
CA PRO A 129 -12.62 -22.44 -24.51
C PRO A 129 -13.45 -23.69 -24.85
#